data_AF-A0A558BS89-F1
#
_entry.id   AF-A0A558BS89-F1
#
_cell.length_a   1.000
_cell.length_b   1.000
_cell.length_c   1.000
_cell.angle_alpha   90.00
_cell.angle_beta   90.00
_cell.angle_gamma   90.00
#
_symmetry.space_group_name_H-M   'P 1'
#
loop_
_entity.id
_entity.type
_entity.pdbx_description
1 polymer ?
#
loop_
_entity_poly.entity_id
_entity_poly.type
_entity_poly.pdbx_seq_one_letter_code
_entity_poly.pdbx_strand_id
1 'polypeptide(L)'
;MAHKSLSYWVGAIVALCLGWYVVSNEFFDGDDIRSLGGGYYTANYDEGTALHWHKDPEKFADEPLLDKVYDTQRNDSYVVARAGINFYFAFPLRASSLAEVQQNRLGPFSRSELDRKMVQLTGDSALRPVGRF
;
A
#
# COMPACT_ATOMS: atom_id res chain seq x y z
N MET A 1 39.06 -26.41 -20.08
CA MET A 1 37.92 -25.95 -20.94
C MET A 1 36.70 -25.81 -20.04
N ALA A 2 36.46 -24.62 -19.48
CA ALA A 2 35.33 -24.41 -18.57
C ALA A 2 34.89 -22.95 -18.63
N HIS A 3 34.06 -22.56 -19.61
CA HIS A 3 33.44 -21.23 -19.66
C HIS A 3 32.25 -21.23 -20.63
N LYS A 4 31.17 -21.98 -20.35
CA LYS A 4 29.91 -21.83 -21.14
C LYS A 4 28.58 -22.02 -20.37
N SER A 5 28.56 -22.25 -19.05
CA SER A 5 27.30 -22.55 -18.35
C SER A 5 26.70 -21.40 -17.52
N LEU A 6 27.42 -20.31 -17.26
CA LEU A 6 26.93 -19.26 -16.36
C LEU A 6 26.02 -18.22 -17.04
N SER A 7 26.11 -18.06 -18.37
CA SER A 7 25.41 -17.01 -19.13
C SER A 7 23.93 -17.32 -19.39
N TYR A 8 23.51 -18.57 -19.26
CA TYR A 8 22.13 -19.00 -19.54
C TYR A 8 21.15 -18.67 -18.39
N TRP A 9 21.63 -18.60 -17.15
CA TRP A 9 20.77 -18.34 -15.99
C TRP A 9 20.41 -16.86 -15.83
N VAL A 10 21.27 -15.95 -16.28
CA VAL A 10 20.99 -14.49 -16.20
C VAL A 10 19.95 -14.07 -17.24
N GLY A 11 19.97 -14.67 -18.44
CA GLY A 11 18.99 -14.36 -19.50
C GLY A 11 17.55 -14.77 -19.16
N ALA A 12 17.37 -15.89 -18.45
CA ALA A 12 16.06 -16.38 -18.05
C ALA A 12 15.39 -15.50 -16.97
N ILE A 13 16.18 -14.92 -16.06
CA ILE A 13 15.67 -14.04 -15.00
C ILE A 13 15.20 -12.70 -15.60
N VAL A 14 15.94 -12.13 -16.55
CA VAL A 14 15.56 -10.87 -17.21
C VAL A 14 14.29 -11.03 -18.05
N ALA A 15 14.10 -12.17 -18.72
CA ALA A 15 12.89 -12.46 -19.48
C ALA A 15 11.64 -12.66 -18.60
N LEU A 16 11.80 -13.24 -17.40
CA LEU A 16 10.72 -13.36 -16.41
C LEU A 16 10.34 -12.01 -15.80
N CYS A 17 11.30 -11.13 -15.55
CA CYS A 17 11.01 -9.77 -15.05
C CYS A 17 10.33 -8.88 -16.12
N LEU A 18 10.72 -9.00 -17.39
CA LEU A 18 10.09 -8.23 -18.48
C LEU A 18 8.73 -8.77 -18.90
N GLY A 19 8.51 -10.09 -18.81
CA GLY A 19 7.22 -10.71 -19.09
C GLY A 19 6.13 -10.25 -18.13
N TRP A 20 6.46 -10.05 -16.84
CA TRP A 20 5.51 -9.54 -15.85
C TRP A 20 5.15 -8.06 -16.09
N TYR A 21 6.13 -7.26 -16.53
CA TYR A 21 5.96 -5.83 -16.77
C TYR A 21 5.04 -5.51 -17.95
N VAL A 22 4.94 -6.41 -18.93
CA VAL A 22 4.08 -6.23 -20.11
C VAL A 22 2.64 -6.72 -19.84
N VAL A 23 2.47 -7.77 -19.04
CA VAL A 23 1.13 -8.29 -18.70
C VAL A 23 0.39 -7.35 -17.72
N SER A 24 1.10 -6.59 -16.89
CA SER A 24 0.44 -5.69 -15.93
C SER A 24 -0.16 -4.42 -16.52
N ASN A 25 0.18 -4.04 -17.76
CA ASN A 25 -0.34 -2.80 -18.36
C ASN A 25 -1.66 -2.97 -19.13
N GLU A 26 -2.06 -4.19 -19.48
CA GLU A 26 -3.26 -4.40 -20.32
C GLU A 26 -4.53 -4.77 -19.53
N PHE A 27 -4.45 -4.94 -18.19
CA PHE A 27 -5.58 -5.38 -17.36
C PHE A 27 -6.22 -4.31 -16.48
N PHE A 28 -5.74 -3.06 -16.52
CA PHE A 28 -6.34 -1.98 -15.72
C PHE A 28 -7.12 -1.04 -16.62
N ASP A 29 -8.44 -1.16 -16.60
CA ASP A 29 -9.29 -0.03 -16.98
C ASP A 29 -9.08 1.07 -15.92
N GLY A 30 -8.83 2.31 -16.35
CA GLY A 30 -8.48 3.41 -15.45
C GLY A 30 -9.57 3.72 -14.42
N ASP A 31 -10.79 3.24 -14.67
CA ASP A 31 -11.97 3.38 -13.81
C ASP A 31 -11.96 2.45 -12.58
N ASP A 32 -11.08 1.44 -12.55
CA ASP A 32 -10.95 0.49 -11.42
C ASP A 32 -10.01 0.97 -10.30
N ILE A 33 -9.39 2.13 -10.48
CA ILE A 33 -8.41 2.69 -9.54
C ILE A 33 -8.99 3.90 -8.81
N ARG A 34 -8.98 3.85 -7.47
CA ARG A 34 -9.39 4.96 -6.60
C ARG A 34 -8.20 5.47 -5.79
N SER A 35 -7.79 6.72 -6.06
CA SER A 35 -6.76 7.38 -5.26
C SER A 35 -7.26 7.72 -3.85
N LEU A 36 -6.44 7.41 -2.85
CA LEU A 36 -6.66 7.78 -1.45
C LEU A 36 -5.73 8.92 -1.02
N GLY A 37 -4.72 9.27 -1.81
CA GLY A 37 -3.71 10.29 -1.52
C GLY A 37 -2.49 9.75 -0.76
N GLY A 38 -1.41 10.54 -0.70
CA GLY A 38 -0.16 10.11 -0.04
C GLY A 38 0.53 8.91 -0.71
N GLY A 39 0.24 8.67 -2.00
CA GLY A 39 0.70 7.50 -2.75
C GLY A 39 -0.19 6.27 -2.63
N TYR A 40 -1.24 6.30 -1.81
CA TYR A 40 -2.17 5.17 -1.66
C TYR A 40 -3.27 5.20 -2.72
N TYR A 41 -3.61 4.02 -3.23
CA TYR A 41 -4.76 3.80 -4.10
C TYR A 41 -5.31 2.39 -3.89
N THR A 42 -6.59 2.21 -4.19
CA THR A 42 -7.19 0.88 -4.31
C THR A 42 -7.40 0.55 -5.77
N ALA A 43 -7.12 -0.69 -6.15
CA ALA A 43 -7.43 -1.22 -7.47
C ALA A 43 -8.42 -2.38 -7.32
N ASN A 44 -9.46 -2.41 -8.15
CA ASN A 44 -10.41 -3.51 -8.20
C ASN A 44 -9.91 -4.59 -9.16
N TYR A 45 -9.98 -5.84 -8.70
CA TYR A 45 -9.66 -7.04 -9.47
C TYR A 45 -10.85 -8.00 -9.41
N ASP A 46 -10.87 -8.99 -10.29
CA ASP A 46 -11.86 -10.08 -10.26
C ASP A 46 -11.94 -10.79 -8.90
N GLU A 47 -10.82 -10.84 -8.16
CA GLU A 47 -10.72 -11.51 -6.86
C GLU A 47 -11.07 -10.61 -5.65
N GLY A 48 -11.30 -9.30 -5.90
CA GLY A 48 -11.59 -8.29 -4.88
C GLY A 48 -10.78 -7.00 -5.06
N THR A 49 -10.93 -6.08 -4.12
CA THR A 49 -10.20 -4.81 -4.10
C THR A 49 -8.90 -4.95 -3.31
N ALA A 50 -7.77 -4.58 -3.89
CA ALA A 50 -6.49 -4.52 -3.20
C ALA A 50 -6.07 -3.07 -2.90
N LEU A 51 -5.28 -2.90 -1.83
CA LEU A 51 -4.68 -1.62 -1.47
C LEU A 51 -3.21 -1.62 -1.86
N HIS A 52 -2.79 -0.57 -2.56
CA HIS A 52 -1.41 -0.38 -3.00
C HIS A 52 -0.86 0.93 -2.44
N TRP A 53 0.46 1.05 -2.49
CA TRP A 53 1.16 2.31 -2.25
C TRP A 53 2.29 2.47 -3.25
N HIS A 54 2.38 3.66 -3.83
CA HIS A 54 3.51 4.02 -4.68
C HIS A 54 3.86 5.50 -4.52
N LYS A 55 5.15 5.81 -4.52
CA LYS A 55 5.63 7.20 -4.43
C LYS A 55 5.33 8.01 -5.69
N ASP A 56 5.51 7.36 -6.82
CA ASP A 56 5.21 7.86 -8.16
C ASP A 56 3.75 7.52 -8.52
N PRO A 57 2.86 8.50 -8.72
CA PRO A 57 1.47 8.24 -9.05
C PRO A 57 1.28 7.56 -10.41
N GLU A 58 2.30 7.48 -11.27
CA GLU A 58 2.19 6.86 -12.60
C GLU A 58 2.52 5.35 -12.60
N LYS A 59 2.90 4.77 -11.46
CA LYS A 59 3.21 3.34 -11.34
C LYS A 59 2.12 2.59 -10.57
N PHE A 60 1.27 1.91 -11.34
CA PHE A 60 0.05 1.24 -10.85
C PHE A 60 0.17 -0.28 -10.65
N ALA A 61 1.38 -0.86 -10.71
CA ALA A 61 1.56 -2.31 -10.85
C ALA A 61 2.49 -2.97 -9.82
N ASP A 62 2.68 -2.34 -8.65
CA ASP A 62 3.48 -2.94 -7.57
C ASP A 62 2.64 -3.87 -6.69
N GLU A 63 3.32 -4.80 -5.99
CA GLU A 63 2.70 -5.74 -5.06
C GLU A 63 1.78 -5.01 -4.06
N PRO A 64 0.54 -5.48 -3.87
CA PRO A 64 -0.39 -4.85 -2.95
C PRO A 64 0.12 -4.89 -1.51
N LEU A 65 -0.18 -3.84 -0.75
CA LEU A 65 -0.02 -3.85 0.71
C LEU A 65 -1.01 -4.81 1.37
N LEU A 66 -2.20 -4.96 0.78
CA LEU A 66 -3.28 -5.84 1.22
C LEU A 66 -4.10 -6.29 0.01
N ASP A 67 -4.27 -7.61 -0.18
CA ASP A 67 -4.96 -8.17 -1.36
C ASP A 67 -6.49 -8.06 -1.32
N LYS A 68 -7.09 -8.04 -0.12
CA LYS A 68 -8.56 -8.08 0.05
C LYS A 68 -9.03 -7.07 1.07
N VAL A 69 -9.31 -5.87 0.57
CA VAL A 69 -9.78 -4.72 1.32
C VAL A 69 -11.26 -4.49 1.01
N TYR A 70 -12.06 -4.37 2.07
CA TYR A 70 -13.51 -4.23 1.96
C TYR A 70 -13.98 -2.79 2.16
N ASP A 71 -13.19 -2.00 2.88
CA ASP A 71 -13.46 -0.58 3.11
C ASP A 71 -12.13 0.15 3.31
N THR A 72 -12.06 1.38 2.82
CA THR A 72 -10.96 2.30 3.12
C THR A 72 -11.48 3.66 3.50
N GLN A 73 -10.91 4.21 4.55
CA GLN A 73 -11.18 5.55 5.05
C GLN A 73 -9.86 6.31 5.19
N ARG A 74 -9.94 7.63 5.14
CA ARG A 74 -8.77 8.49 5.28
C ARG A 74 -9.06 9.60 6.27
N ASN A 75 -8.07 9.94 7.07
CA ASN A 75 -7.98 11.19 7.81
C ASN A 75 -6.73 11.98 7.40
N ASP A 76 -6.37 13.03 8.13
CA ASP A 76 -5.23 13.89 7.76
C ASP A 76 -3.86 13.23 7.88
N SER A 77 -3.76 12.13 8.64
CA SER A 77 -2.49 11.48 8.97
C SER A 77 -2.39 10.04 8.49
N TYR A 78 -3.51 9.36 8.29
CA TYR A 78 -3.56 7.93 8.01
C TYR A 78 -4.60 7.56 6.95
N VAL A 79 -4.28 6.54 6.17
CA VAL A 79 -5.24 5.70 5.44
C VAL A 79 -5.55 4.49 6.31
N VAL A 80 -6.82 4.24 6.56
CA VAL A 80 -7.32 3.08 7.30
C VAL A 80 -7.96 2.13 6.30
N ALA A 81 -7.59 0.85 6.37
CA ALA A 81 -8.13 -0.19 5.50
C ALA A 81 -8.69 -1.34 6.34
N ARG A 82 -9.90 -1.81 5.98
CA ARG A 82 -10.49 -3.03 6.55
C ARG A 82 -10.12 -4.23 5.68
N ALA A 83 -9.32 -5.14 6.23
CA ALA A 83 -9.01 -6.42 5.61
C ALA A 83 -9.76 -7.56 6.32
N GLY A 84 -10.28 -8.51 5.55
CA GLY A 84 -11.07 -9.62 6.07
C GLY A 84 -12.36 -9.20 6.78
N ILE A 85 -12.90 -10.09 7.63
CA ILE A 85 -14.21 -9.90 8.28
C ILE A 85 -14.16 -8.77 9.32
N ASN A 86 -13.04 -8.55 10.03
CA ASN A 86 -12.97 -7.59 11.14
C ASN A 86 -11.58 -7.05 11.50
N PHE A 87 -10.59 -7.10 10.60
CA PHE A 87 -9.25 -6.57 10.88
C PHE A 87 -9.02 -5.24 10.19
N TYR A 88 -8.44 -4.30 10.92
CA TYR A 88 -8.16 -2.95 10.44
C TYR A 88 -6.67 -2.67 10.50
N PHE A 89 -6.17 -2.03 9.47
CA PHE A 89 -4.79 -1.54 9.39
C PHE A 89 -4.81 -0.03 9.17
N ALA A 90 -3.87 0.68 9.76
CA ALA A 90 -3.66 2.10 9.50
C ALA A 90 -2.25 2.33 8.96
N PHE A 91 -2.16 3.09 7.88
CA PHE A 91 -0.93 3.38 7.15
C PHE A 91 -0.69 4.90 7.12
N PRO A 92 0.53 5.38 7.40
CA PRO A 92 0.80 6.80 7.48
C PRO A 92 0.78 7.46 6.10
N LEU A 93 0.08 8.58 5.95
CA LEU A 93 -0.01 9.33 4.69
C LEU A 93 1.30 9.99 4.26
N ARG A 94 2.21 10.24 5.20
CA ARG A 94 3.47 10.95 4.98
C ARG A 94 4.67 10.01 4.88
N ALA A 95 4.48 8.84 4.27
CA ALA A 95 5.58 7.94 3.98
C ALA A 95 6.30 8.34 2.67
N SER A 96 7.61 8.12 2.64
CA SER A 96 8.48 8.44 1.51
C SER A 96 8.96 7.21 0.73
N SER A 97 8.70 6.01 1.26
CA SER A 97 9.07 4.72 0.68
C SER A 97 8.12 3.60 1.12
N LEU A 98 8.06 2.51 0.34
CA LEU A 98 7.26 1.33 0.66
C LEU A 98 7.72 0.69 1.99
N ALA A 99 9.03 0.66 2.21
CA ALA A 99 9.62 0.17 3.46
C ALA A 99 9.12 0.97 4.68
N GLU A 100 9.03 2.30 4.55
CA GLU A 100 8.51 3.17 5.61
C GLU A 100 7.02 2.92 5.87
N VAL A 101 6.23 2.72 4.81
CA VAL A 101 4.81 2.34 4.92
C VAL A 101 4.65 1.03 5.68
N GLN A 102 5.43 0.02 5.33
CA GLN A 102 5.38 -1.30 5.96
C GLN A 102 5.86 -1.26 7.41
N GLN A 103 6.94 -0.55 7.70
CA GLN A 103 7.51 -0.43 9.04
C GLN A 103 6.58 0.33 10.00
N ASN A 104 5.91 1.37 9.52
CA ASN A 104 5.04 2.21 10.33
C ASN A 104 3.56 1.83 10.20
N ARG A 105 3.26 0.70 9.57
CA ARG A 105 1.91 0.13 9.53
C ARG A 105 1.47 -0.20 10.95
N LEU A 106 0.26 0.23 11.31
CA LEU A 106 -0.38 -0.10 12.57
C LEU A 106 -1.45 -1.16 12.35
N GLY A 107 -1.58 -2.06 13.33
CA GLY A 107 -2.52 -3.18 13.30
C GLY A 107 -1.82 -4.53 13.05
N PRO A 108 -2.58 -5.61 12.89
CA PRO A 108 -4.04 -5.63 12.78
C PRO A 108 -4.74 -5.21 14.08
N PHE A 109 -5.85 -4.48 13.95
CA PHE A 109 -6.73 -4.10 15.06
C PHE A 109 -8.14 -4.65 14.83
N SER A 110 -8.86 -4.95 15.92
CA SER A 110 -10.32 -4.95 15.90
C SER A 110 -10.86 -3.52 15.75
N ARG A 111 -12.17 -3.39 15.50
CA ARG A 111 -12.79 -2.07 15.36
C ARG A 111 -12.62 -1.19 16.61
N SER A 112 -12.84 -1.76 17.80
CA SER A 112 -12.74 -1.02 19.06
C SER A 112 -11.31 -0.62 19.41
N GLU A 113 -10.32 -1.44 19.05
CA GLU A 113 -8.90 -1.11 19.20
C GLU A 113 -8.48 0.00 18.24
N LEU A 114 -8.93 -0.06 16.98
CA LEU A 114 -8.71 0.98 16.00
C LEU A 114 -9.27 2.31 16.50
N ASP A 115 -10.55 2.35 16.92
CA ASP A 115 -11.20 3.58 17.36
C ASP A 115 -10.44 4.20 18.55
N ARG A 116 -10.05 3.40 19.54
CA ARG A 116 -9.22 3.85 20.67
C ARG A 116 -7.86 4.39 20.20
N LYS A 117 -7.21 3.68 19.27
CA LYS A 117 -5.89 4.07 18.76
C LYS A 117 -5.95 5.37 17.95
N MET A 118 -6.98 5.54 17.13
CA MET A 118 -7.19 6.76 16.35
C MET A 118 -7.44 7.97 17.26
N VAL A 119 -8.22 7.80 18.34
CA VAL A 119 -8.41 8.86 19.34
C VAL A 119 -7.08 9.25 20.00
N GLN A 120 -6.23 8.28 20.37
CA GLN A 120 -4.90 8.59 20.92
C GLN A 120 -4.05 9.37 19.93
N LEU A 121 -3.91 8.89 18.69
CA LEU A 121 -3.03 9.51 17.69
C LEU A 121 -3.51 10.90 17.24
N THR A 122 -4.82 11.11 17.14
CA THR A 122 -5.41 12.41 16.74
C THR A 122 -5.55 13.37 17.92
N GLY A 123 -5.91 12.86 19.09
CA GLY A 123 -5.99 13.62 20.34
C GLY A 123 -4.63 14.14 20.79
N ASP A 124 -3.58 13.30 20.71
CA ASP A 124 -2.20 13.71 21.00
C ASP A 124 -1.71 14.79 20.01
N SER A 125 -2.24 14.80 18.78
CA SER A 125 -1.93 15.83 17.79
C SER A 125 -2.58 17.18 18.12
N ALA A 126 -3.79 17.18 18.70
CA ALA A 126 -4.47 18.40 19.17
C ALA A 126 -3.86 18.96 20.47
N LEU A 127 -3.22 18.11 21.28
CA LEU A 127 -2.57 18.50 22.53
C LEU A 127 -1.11 18.95 22.36
N ARG A 128 -0.56 18.97 21.14
CA ARG A 128 0.73 19.63 20.89
C ARG A 128 0.57 21.12 21.13
N PRO A 129 1.26 21.73 22.11
CA PRO A 129 1.14 23.14 22.38
C PRO A 129 1.69 23.90 21.16
N VAL A 130 0.82 24.67 20.50
CA VAL A 130 1.26 25.89 19.83
C VAL A 130 2.10 26.65 20.85
N GLY A 131 3.40 26.78 20.56
CA GLY A 131 4.37 27.38 21.47
C GLY A 131 3.92 28.76 21.95
N ARG A 132 4.50 29.21 23.08
CA ARG A 132 4.22 30.54 23.65
C ARG A 132 4.34 31.60 22.55
N PHE A 133 3.25 32.36 22.35
CA PHE A 133 3.26 33.63 21.64
C PHE A 133 4.25 34.59 22.30
#